data_AF-A0A356K0B6-F1
#
_entry.id   AF-A0A356K0B6-F1
#
_cell.length_a   1.000
_cell.length_b   1.000
_cell.length_c   1.000
_cell.angle_alpha   90.00
_cell.angle_beta   90.00
_cell.angle_gamma   90.00
#
_symmetry.space_group_name_H-M   'P 1'
#
loop_
_entity.id
_entity.type
_entity.pdbx_description
1 polymer ?
#
loop_
_entity_poly.entity_id
_entity_poly.type
_entity_poly.pdbx_seq_one_letter_code
_entity_poly.pdbx_strand_id
1 'polypeptide(L)'
;NETLLRPFALWVTGLFGTPRAPILHMMPSNDPASIIRMFTFFGFTISIGFIINSCGLIINIINQFSLRRIGKALFGKTGISGAVFFWYVIIFAVRVAMFKHVPAAYDWIVIAVSLFLTACSEIFQRLVDGERPILENGLFSAVIGAVVEIIEVISSYLSNTVSFVRVGAFALAHAVLGYIINTFVELAPGAGGIAVAILGNAIVVVLEGMIVAIQVVRLQYYEFFSKFFSETGREFKPFSFVYKETV
;
A
#
# COMPACT_ATOMS: atom_id res chain seq x y z
N ASN A 1 5.92 -39.98 -6.50
CA ASN A 1 7.02 -39.46 -5.67
C ASN A 1 6.50 -38.45 -4.65
N GLU A 2 5.39 -38.77 -3.98
CA GLU A 2 4.58 -37.83 -3.16
C GLU A 2 4.96 -37.85 -1.67
N THR A 3 5.86 -38.75 -1.27
CA THR A 3 6.27 -38.93 0.13
C THR A 3 7.35 -37.95 0.56
N LEU A 4 8.18 -37.46 -0.38
CA LEU A 4 9.29 -36.55 -0.09
C LEU A 4 8.88 -35.07 0.04
N LEU A 5 7.77 -34.65 -0.61
CA LEU A 5 7.30 -33.27 -0.58
C LEU A 5 6.22 -33.00 0.49
N ARG A 6 5.64 -34.06 1.07
CA ARG A 6 4.74 -33.97 2.23
C ARG A 6 5.32 -33.23 3.43
N PRO A 7 6.57 -33.45 3.89
CA PRO A 7 7.10 -32.71 5.03
C PRO A 7 7.30 -31.22 4.74
N PHE A 8 7.69 -30.85 3.52
CA PHE A 8 7.83 -29.45 3.12
C PHE A 8 6.47 -28.76 2.99
N ALA A 9 5.50 -29.42 2.36
CA ALA A 9 4.13 -28.93 2.26
C ALA A 9 3.48 -28.78 3.65
N LEU A 10 3.63 -29.77 4.52
CA LEU A 10 3.12 -29.72 5.91
C LEU A 10 3.81 -28.66 6.75
N TRP A 11 5.10 -28.37 6.53
CA TRP A 11 5.83 -27.31 7.23
C TRP A 11 5.34 -25.92 6.81
N VAL A 12 5.16 -25.68 5.51
CA VAL A 12 4.63 -24.42 4.99
C VAL A 12 3.16 -24.21 5.40
N THR A 13 2.33 -25.27 5.36
CA THR A 13 0.92 -25.18 5.78
C THR A 13 0.74 -25.17 7.30
N GLY A 14 1.66 -25.79 8.05
CA GLY A 14 1.60 -25.91 9.50
C GLY A 14 1.85 -24.60 10.24
N LEU A 15 2.52 -23.64 9.58
CA LEU A 15 2.71 -22.28 10.11
C LEU A 15 1.39 -21.47 10.16
N PHE A 16 0.34 -21.93 9.48
CA PHE A 16 -0.98 -21.28 9.40
C PHE A 16 -2.18 -22.16 9.84
N GLY A 17 -1.96 -23.37 10.38
CA GLY A 17 -3.02 -24.24 10.91
C GLY A 17 -3.58 -25.28 9.94
N THR A 18 -4.56 -26.07 10.41
CA THR A 18 -4.92 -27.41 9.88
C THR A 18 -5.25 -27.45 8.37
N PRO A 19 -4.85 -28.53 7.66
CA PRO A 19 -5.00 -28.64 6.23
C PRO A 19 -6.48 -28.74 5.85
N ARG A 20 -6.99 -27.69 5.23
CA ARG A 20 -8.28 -27.64 4.56
C ARG A 20 -8.06 -26.93 3.24
N ALA A 21 -8.53 -27.51 2.14
CA ALA A 21 -8.47 -26.93 0.80
C ALA A 21 -9.04 -25.50 0.80
N PRO A 22 -8.20 -24.43 0.76
CA PRO A 22 -8.69 -23.06 0.98
C PRO A 22 -9.32 -22.43 -0.27
N ILE A 23 -8.98 -22.92 -1.47
CA ILE A 23 -9.16 -22.16 -2.72
C ILE A 23 -10.51 -22.42 -3.38
N LEU A 24 -11.11 -23.61 -3.23
CA LEU A 24 -12.36 -23.97 -3.91
C LEU A 24 -13.58 -23.13 -3.48
N HIS A 25 -13.50 -22.43 -2.34
CA HIS A 25 -14.57 -21.58 -1.81
C HIS A 25 -14.31 -20.06 -2.01
N MET A 26 -13.30 -19.70 -2.81
CA MET A 26 -13.05 -18.32 -3.27
C MET A 26 -13.59 -18.07 -4.69
N MET A 27 -14.12 -19.10 -5.34
CA MET A 27 -14.82 -18.97 -6.62
C MET A 27 -16.13 -18.20 -6.38
N PRO A 28 -16.51 -17.24 -7.25
CA PRO A 28 -17.80 -16.56 -7.14
C PRO A 28 -18.92 -17.55 -7.51
N SER A 29 -19.28 -18.43 -6.57
CA SER A 29 -20.57 -19.09 -6.52
C SER A 29 -21.57 -18.15 -5.85
N ASN A 30 -22.86 -18.37 -6.11
CA ASN A 30 -23.96 -17.60 -5.53
C ASN A 30 -24.09 -17.73 -3.99
N ASP A 31 -23.08 -18.26 -3.30
CA ASP A 31 -23.05 -18.44 -1.85
C ASP A 31 -22.59 -17.15 -1.15
N PRO A 32 -23.39 -16.59 -0.21
CA PRO A 32 -23.02 -15.40 0.56
C PRO A 32 -21.66 -15.51 1.26
N ALA A 33 -21.25 -16.74 1.60
CA ALA A 33 -20.00 -17.03 2.29
C ALA A 33 -18.74 -16.92 1.41
N SER A 34 -18.83 -17.09 0.09
CA SER A 34 -17.67 -16.89 -0.82
C SER A 34 -17.38 -15.40 -1.02
N ILE A 35 -18.43 -14.59 -1.15
CA ILE A 35 -18.35 -13.13 -1.29
C ILE A 35 -17.71 -12.51 -0.03
N ILE A 36 -18.14 -12.92 1.17
CA ILE A 36 -17.57 -12.43 2.44
C ILE A 36 -16.07 -12.79 2.56
N ARG A 37 -15.66 -13.99 2.13
CA ARG A 37 -14.26 -14.41 2.16
C ARG A 37 -13.39 -13.59 1.19
N MET A 38 -13.91 -13.28 0.01
CA MET A 38 -13.24 -12.38 -0.95
C MET A 38 -13.08 -10.97 -0.37
N PHE A 39 -14.13 -10.39 0.22
CA PHE A 39 -14.04 -9.09 0.88
C PHE A 39 -13.09 -9.11 2.09
N THR A 40 -13.01 -10.22 2.82
CA THR A 40 -12.06 -10.39 3.92
C THR A 40 -10.62 -10.45 3.41
N PHE A 41 -10.38 -11.14 2.29
CA PHE A 41 -9.07 -11.18 1.64
C PHE A 41 -8.64 -9.80 1.14
N PHE A 42 -9.53 -9.06 0.46
CA PHE A 42 -9.26 -7.67 0.09
C PHE A 42 -9.05 -6.76 1.30
N GLY A 43 -9.81 -6.97 2.38
CA GLY A 43 -9.59 -6.26 3.65
C GLY A 43 -8.21 -6.54 4.25
N PHE A 44 -7.74 -7.79 4.18
CA PHE A 44 -6.39 -8.17 4.59
C PHE A 44 -5.31 -7.49 3.73
N THR A 45 -5.48 -7.45 2.40
CA THR A 45 -4.51 -6.78 1.52
C THR A 45 -4.46 -5.28 1.74
N ILE A 46 -5.62 -4.64 1.99
CA ILE A 46 -5.69 -3.23 2.37
C ILE A 46 -4.98 -3.00 3.71
N SER A 47 -5.13 -3.92 4.67
CA SER A 47 -4.46 -3.86 5.98
C SER A 47 -2.93 -3.90 5.85
N ILE A 48 -2.40 -4.76 4.99
CA ILE A 48 -0.97 -4.77 4.65
C ILE A 48 -0.57 -3.43 4.01
N GLY A 49 -1.38 -2.91 3.10
CA GLY A 49 -1.19 -1.59 2.50
C GLY A 49 -1.07 -0.48 3.55
N PHE A 50 -1.93 -0.49 4.57
CA PHE A 50 -1.85 0.45 5.70
C PHE A 50 -0.52 0.34 6.46
N ILE A 51 0.00 -0.87 6.68
CA ILE A 51 1.29 -1.07 7.36
C ILE A 51 2.44 -0.51 6.51
N ILE A 52 2.47 -0.80 5.21
CA ILE A 52 3.51 -0.32 4.29
C ILE A 52 3.45 1.21 4.19
N ASN A 53 2.25 1.78 4.04
CA ASN A 53 2.04 3.22 3.98
C ASN A 53 2.45 3.92 5.29
N SER A 54 2.18 3.29 6.44
CA SER A 54 2.64 3.76 7.76
C SER A 54 4.16 3.78 7.86
N CYS A 55 4.82 2.71 7.41
CA CYS A 55 6.28 2.62 7.41
C CYS A 55 6.92 3.74 6.57
N GLY A 56 6.41 3.97 5.35
CA GLY A 56 6.91 5.05 4.49
C GLY A 56 6.73 6.45 5.11
N LEU A 57 5.63 6.66 5.84
CA LEU A 57 5.37 7.91 6.53
C LEU A 57 6.31 8.11 7.74
N ILE A 58 6.56 7.06 8.53
CA ILE A 58 7.55 7.09 9.62
C ILE A 58 8.95 7.43 9.08
N ILE A 59 9.35 6.81 7.96
CA ILE A 59 10.65 7.09 7.32
C ILE A 59 10.72 8.56 6.88
N ASN A 60 9.65 9.10 6.29
CA ASN A 60 9.60 10.52 5.94
C ASN A 60 9.80 11.42 7.18
N ILE A 61 9.09 11.15 8.28
CA ILE A 61 9.24 11.93 9.52
C ILE A 61 10.68 11.90 10.03
N ILE A 62 11.30 10.72 10.05
CA ILE A 62 12.70 10.57 10.47
C ILE A 62 13.63 11.37 9.55
N ASN A 63 13.41 11.30 8.23
CA ASN A 63 14.20 12.04 7.24
C ASN A 63 14.06 13.57 7.42
N GLN A 64 12.83 14.06 7.60
CA GLN A 64 12.55 15.48 7.86
C GLN A 64 13.20 15.98 9.16
N PHE A 65 13.21 15.16 10.20
CA PHE A 65 13.87 15.49 11.47
C PHE A 65 15.39 15.55 11.31
N SER A 66 15.97 14.65 10.51
CA SER A 66 17.40 14.65 10.19
C SER A 66 17.83 15.87 9.36
N LEU A 67 16.94 16.42 8.54
CA LEU A 67 17.20 17.61 7.72
C LEU A 67 17.10 18.94 8.50
N ARG A 68 16.89 18.90 9.84
CA ARG A 68 16.82 20.07 10.75
C ARG A 68 15.80 21.15 10.36
N ARG A 69 14.82 20.85 9.51
CA ARG A 69 13.70 21.74 9.15
C ARG A 69 12.50 21.47 10.03
N ILE A 70 12.54 22.00 11.26
CA ILE A 70 11.59 21.68 12.34
C ILE A 70 10.15 22.06 11.96
N GLY A 71 9.95 23.16 11.21
CA GLY A 71 8.63 23.60 10.71
C GLY A 71 7.99 22.60 9.74
N LYS A 72 8.75 22.11 8.75
CA LYS A 72 8.29 21.07 7.81
C LYS A 72 8.15 19.68 8.44
N ALA A 73 8.94 19.37 9.46
CA ALA A 73 8.85 18.09 10.17
C ALA A 73 7.61 17.97 11.07
N LEU A 74 7.26 19.04 11.80
CA LEU A 74 6.09 19.05 12.69
C LEU A 74 4.78 19.26 11.93
N PHE A 75 4.76 20.20 10.98
CA PHE A 75 3.55 20.65 10.27
C PHE A 75 3.61 20.40 8.75
N GLY A 76 4.43 19.46 8.28
CA GLY A 76 4.43 19.01 6.88
C GLY A 76 3.14 18.34 6.45
N LYS A 77 2.77 18.52 5.16
CA LYS A 77 1.75 17.72 4.44
C LYS A 77 1.91 16.21 4.68
N THR A 78 3.16 15.77 4.87
CA THR A 78 3.59 14.40 5.19
C THR A 78 4.37 14.28 6.51
N GLY A 79 4.32 15.31 7.36
CA GLY A 79 4.97 15.37 8.66
C GLY A 79 4.11 14.79 9.80
N ILE A 80 4.46 15.12 11.05
CA ILE A 80 3.82 14.57 12.25
C ILE A 80 2.29 14.79 12.27
N SER A 81 1.81 15.96 11.84
CA SER A 81 0.35 16.24 11.78
C SER A 81 -0.39 15.30 10.81
N GLY A 82 0.18 15.01 9.64
CA GLY A 82 -0.39 14.07 8.67
C GLY A 82 -0.32 12.61 9.15
N ALA A 83 0.74 12.25 9.89
CA ALA A 83 0.88 10.93 10.51
C ALA A 83 -0.18 10.67 11.57
N VAL A 84 -0.42 11.66 12.44
CA VAL A 84 -1.40 11.57 13.51
C VAL A 84 -2.80 11.41 12.94
N PHE A 85 -3.13 12.16 11.88
CA PHE A 85 -4.39 11.97 11.15
C PHE A 85 -4.51 10.55 10.60
N PHE A 86 -3.48 10.08 9.88
CA PHE A 86 -3.48 8.77 9.25
C PHE A 86 -3.60 7.62 10.25
N TRP A 87 -2.83 7.66 11.35
CA TRP A 87 -2.89 6.68 12.43
C TRP A 87 -4.24 6.73 13.18
N TYR A 88 -4.81 7.91 13.38
CA TYR A 88 -6.11 8.03 14.03
C TYR A 88 -7.23 7.42 13.17
N VAL A 89 -7.22 7.64 11.85
CA VAL A 89 -8.17 7.02 10.92
C VAL A 89 -8.04 5.49 10.92
N ILE A 90 -6.82 4.95 10.98
CA ILE A 90 -6.59 3.50 11.08
C ILE A 90 -7.12 2.96 12.42
N ILE A 91 -6.78 3.60 13.54
CA ILE A 91 -7.24 3.19 14.86
C ILE A 91 -8.76 3.21 14.93
N PHE A 92 -9.41 4.25 14.37
CA PHE A 92 -10.86 4.33 14.25
C PHE A 92 -11.43 3.18 13.42
N ALA A 93 -10.88 2.90 12.23
CA ALA A 93 -11.32 1.81 11.38
C ALA A 93 -11.19 0.44 12.06
N VAL A 94 -10.09 0.18 12.75
CA VAL A 94 -9.86 -1.06 13.53
C VAL A 94 -10.84 -1.14 14.71
N ARG A 95 -11.11 -0.02 15.40
CA ARG A 95 -12.03 0.01 16.54
C ARG A 95 -13.48 -0.27 16.13
N VAL A 96 -13.91 0.26 14.98
CA VAL A 96 -15.23 -0.01 14.40
C VAL A 96 -15.34 -1.49 13.97
N ALA A 97 -14.30 -2.04 13.33
CA ALA A 97 -14.31 -3.41 12.82
C ALA A 97 -14.23 -4.48 13.92
N MET A 98 -13.37 -4.29 14.94
CA MET A 98 -13.10 -5.32 15.97
C MET A 98 -13.99 -5.20 17.21
N PHE A 99 -14.36 -3.98 17.63
CA PHE A 99 -15.03 -3.77 18.92
C PHE A 99 -16.53 -3.46 18.80
N LYS A 100 -17.11 -3.46 17.59
CA LYS A 100 -18.51 -3.04 17.32
C LYS A 100 -18.89 -1.73 18.04
N HIS A 101 -17.93 -0.82 18.21
CA HIS A 101 -18.17 0.43 18.91
C HIS A 101 -19.00 1.36 18.01
N VAL A 102 -20.08 1.90 18.55
CA VAL A 102 -20.88 2.93 17.86
C VAL A 102 -19.98 4.16 17.73
N PRO A 103 -19.86 4.78 16.54
CA PRO A 103 -19.06 5.99 16.37
C PRO A 103 -19.50 7.05 17.38
N ALA A 104 -18.63 7.35 18.35
CA ALA A 104 -18.91 8.32 19.38
C ALA A 104 -18.57 9.72 18.85
N ALA A 105 -19.26 10.75 19.33
CA ALA A 105 -19.01 12.15 18.93
C ALA A 105 -17.54 12.58 19.10
N TYR A 106 -16.81 11.93 20.02
CA TYR A 106 -15.38 12.13 20.23
C TYR A 106 -14.51 11.81 19.00
N ASP A 107 -14.82 10.75 18.24
CA ASP A 107 -14.00 10.38 17.07
C ASP A 107 -14.12 11.41 15.95
N TRP A 108 -15.33 11.96 15.78
CA TRP A 108 -15.57 13.02 14.79
C TRP A 108 -14.83 14.32 15.17
N ILE A 109 -14.76 14.63 16.46
CA ILE A 109 -14.03 15.80 16.96
C ILE A 109 -12.53 15.66 16.72
N VAL A 110 -11.95 14.49 17.02
CA VAL A 110 -10.50 14.28 16.81
C VAL A 110 -10.15 14.26 15.32
N ILE A 111 -10.98 13.65 14.49
CA ILE A 111 -10.82 13.70 13.02
C ILE A 111 -10.89 15.15 12.53
N ALA A 112 -11.91 15.90 12.96
CA ALA A 112 -12.09 17.30 12.56
C ALA A 112 -10.94 18.20 13.04
N VAL A 113 -10.47 18.02 14.28
CA VAL A 113 -9.34 18.78 14.85
C VAL A 113 -8.03 18.43 14.15
N SER A 114 -7.77 17.15 13.87
CA SER A 114 -6.56 16.73 13.16
C SER A 114 -6.57 17.17 11.69
N LEU A 115 -7.74 17.17 11.04
CA LEU A 115 -7.91 17.71 9.69
C LEU A 115 -7.73 19.23 9.68
N PHE A 116 -8.27 19.93 10.69
CA PHE A 116 -8.11 21.38 10.85
C PHE A 116 -6.65 21.77 11.11
N LEU A 117 -5.92 21.04 11.95
CA LEU A 117 -4.47 21.22 12.17
C LEU A 117 -3.66 20.98 10.90
N THR A 118 -4.06 20.01 10.08
CA THR A 118 -3.42 19.72 8.79
C THR A 118 -3.78 20.78 7.75
N ALA A 119 -5.01 21.29 7.75
CA ALA A 119 -5.45 22.39 6.87
C ALA A 119 -4.75 23.72 7.20
N CYS A 120 -4.53 24.00 8.48
CA CYS A 120 -3.75 25.15 8.93
C CYS A 120 -2.24 24.90 8.88
N SER A 121 -1.77 23.73 8.44
CA SER A 121 -0.35 23.37 8.46
C SER A 121 0.49 24.30 7.57
N GLU A 122 -0.06 24.78 6.46
CA GLU A 122 0.61 25.76 5.60
C GLU A 122 0.73 27.14 6.28
N ILE A 123 -0.26 27.51 7.10
CA ILE A 123 -0.26 28.75 7.90
C ILE A 123 0.75 28.63 9.06
N PHE A 124 0.78 27.49 9.76
CA PHE A 124 1.70 27.23 10.87
C PHE A 124 3.15 27.03 10.39
N GLN A 125 3.38 26.40 9.23
CA GLN A 125 4.70 26.31 8.61
C GLN A 125 5.28 27.68 8.32
N ARG A 126 4.50 28.57 7.68
CA ARG A 126 4.94 29.94 7.37
C ARG A 126 5.13 30.79 8.63
N LEU A 127 4.36 30.51 9.70
CA LEU A 127 4.53 31.17 11.00
C LEU A 127 5.78 30.70 11.77
N VAL A 128 6.16 29.43 11.64
CA VAL A 128 7.33 28.83 12.30
C VAL A 128 8.63 29.06 11.53
N ASP A 129 8.61 29.02 10.20
CA ASP A 129 9.80 29.23 9.35
C ASP A 129 10.17 30.73 9.20
N GLY A 130 9.35 31.65 9.73
CA GLY A 130 9.69 33.07 9.86
C GLY A 130 9.76 33.86 8.54
N GLU A 131 9.38 33.25 7.42
CA GLU A 131 9.33 33.91 6.11
C GLU A 131 8.14 34.88 6.05
N ARG A 132 8.43 36.19 5.91
CA ARG A 132 7.42 37.20 5.56
C ARG A 132 7.27 37.20 4.04
N PRO A 133 6.04 37.18 3.48
CA PRO A 133 4.78 37.60 4.08
C PRO A 133 3.82 36.43 4.40
N ILE A 134 3.30 36.45 5.63
CA ILE A 134 2.23 35.60 6.16
C ILE A 134 0.93 35.62 5.33
N LEU A 135 0.75 36.63 4.48
CA LEU A 135 -0.50 36.88 3.76
C LEU A 135 -0.21 37.71 2.49
N GLU A 136 0.50 37.15 1.50
CA GLU A 136 0.79 37.90 0.28
C GLU A 136 -0.50 38.27 -0.50
N ASN A 137 -1.58 37.49 -0.33
CA ASN A 137 -2.83 37.63 -1.09
C ASN A 137 -4.12 37.48 -0.23
N GLY A 138 -4.22 38.18 0.92
CA GLY A 138 -5.49 38.27 1.67
C GLY A 138 -5.98 36.97 2.33
N LEU A 139 -6.94 37.09 3.25
CA LEU A 139 -7.53 35.95 3.99
C LEU A 139 -8.15 34.91 3.03
N PHE A 140 -8.64 35.37 1.88
CA PHE A 140 -9.30 34.54 0.88
C PHE A 140 -8.35 33.52 0.22
N SER A 141 -7.11 33.91 -0.10
CA SER A 141 -6.13 32.98 -0.68
C SER A 141 -5.69 31.91 0.32
N ALA A 142 -5.58 32.26 1.61
CA ALA A 142 -5.22 31.30 2.66
C ALA A 142 -6.33 30.25 2.88
N VAL A 143 -7.61 30.67 2.84
CA VAL A 143 -8.75 29.75 2.96
C VAL A 143 -8.81 28.80 1.76
N ILE A 144 -8.60 29.29 0.54
CA ILE A 144 -8.55 28.44 -0.66
C ILE A 144 -7.39 27.44 -0.57
N GLY A 145 -6.20 27.89 -0.15
CA GLY A 145 -5.05 27.00 0.06
C GLY A 145 -5.35 25.89 1.05
N ALA A 146 -5.94 26.22 2.20
CA ALA A 146 -6.33 25.25 3.22
C ALA A 146 -7.35 24.21 2.71
N VAL A 147 -8.32 24.62 1.87
CA VAL A 147 -9.31 23.69 1.28
C VAL A 147 -8.66 22.76 0.26
N VAL A 148 -7.81 23.30 -0.62
CA VAL A 148 -7.06 22.49 -1.60
C VAL A 148 -6.16 21.48 -0.90
N GLU A 149 -5.50 21.91 0.18
CA GLU A 149 -4.65 21.06 1.01
C GLU A 149 -5.43 19.89 1.62
N ILE A 150 -6.60 20.14 2.20
CA ILE A 150 -7.47 19.08 2.74
C ILE A 150 -7.80 18.05 1.65
N ILE A 151 -8.18 18.52 0.45
CA ILE A 151 -8.54 17.64 -0.67
C ILE A 151 -7.32 16.82 -1.09
N GLU A 152 -6.14 17.43 -1.17
CA GLU A 152 -4.88 16.76 -1.52
C GLU A 152 -4.54 15.66 -0.49
N VAL A 153 -4.61 15.97 0.81
CA VAL A 153 -4.31 15.02 1.90
C VAL A 153 -5.29 13.84 1.89
N ILE A 154 -6.61 14.10 1.82
CA ILE A 154 -7.62 13.05 1.81
C ILE A 154 -7.49 12.20 0.54
N SER A 155 -7.39 12.84 -0.64
CA SER A 155 -7.28 12.16 -1.93
C SER A 155 -6.02 11.29 -1.98
N SER A 156 -4.89 11.81 -1.49
CA SER A 156 -3.63 11.08 -1.43
C SER A 156 -3.74 9.86 -0.51
N TYR A 157 -4.23 10.01 0.72
CA TYR A 157 -4.36 8.86 1.64
C TYR A 157 -5.36 7.81 1.14
N LEU A 158 -6.50 8.23 0.59
CA LEU A 158 -7.48 7.31 0.00
C LEU A 158 -6.90 6.59 -1.23
N SER A 159 -6.27 7.32 -2.15
CA SER A 159 -5.65 6.75 -3.35
C SER A 159 -4.57 5.73 -2.97
N ASN A 160 -3.68 6.09 -2.04
CA ASN A 160 -2.63 5.21 -1.56
C ASN A 160 -3.19 3.93 -0.94
N THR A 161 -4.27 4.02 -0.18
CA THR A 161 -4.92 2.86 0.46
C THR A 161 -5.63 1.96 -0.55
N VAL A 162 -6.43 2.55 -1.45
CA VAL A 162 -7.19 1.81 -2.47
C VAL A 162 -6.24 1.14 -3.48
N SER A 163 -5.08 1.72 -3.75
CA SER A 163 -4.10 1.13 -4.67
C SER A 163 -3.64 -0.27 -4.25
N PHE A 164 -3.58 -0.57 -2.95
CA PHE A 164 -3.19 -1.89 -2.45
C PHE A 164 -4.20 -3.01 -2.70
N VAL A 165 -5.47 -2.69 -3.03
CA VAL A 165 -6.46 -3.67 -3.51
C VAL A 165 -5.92 -4.42 -4.73
N ARG A 166 -5.07 -3.76 -5.52
CA ARG A 166 -4.45 -4.34 -6.71
C ARG A 166 -3.61 -5.58 -6.40
N VAL A 167 -2.90 -5.60 -5.27
CA VAL A 167 -2.12 -6.78 -4.83
C VAL A 167 -3.06 -7.96 -4.55
N GLY A 168 -4.20 -7.70 -3.90
CA GLY A 168 -5.23 -8.71 -3.69
C GLY A 168 -5.85 -9.20 -4.99
N ALA A 169 -6.10 -8.31 -5.95
CA ALA A 169 -6.67 -8.69 -7.23
C ALA A 169 -5.77 -9.66 -8.01
N PHE A 170 -4.45 -9.44 -7.98
CA PHE A 170 -3.50 -10.37 -8.59
C PHE A 170 -3.41 -11.70 -7.87
N ALA A 171 -3.34 -11.71 -6.53
CA ALA A 171 -3.33 -12.97 -5.79
C ALA A 171 -4.59 -13.82 -6.02
N LEU A 172 -5.74 -13.17 -6.18
CA LEU A 172 -6.99 -13.85 -6.55
C LEU A 172 -6.95 -14.37 -8.00
N ALA A 173 -6.44 -13.57 -8.95
CA ALA A 173 -6.25 -14.00 -10.33
C ALA A 173 -5.34 -15.24 -10.43
N HIS A 174 -4.23 -15.26 -9.69
CA HIS A 174 -3.34 -16.42 -9.60
C HIS A 174 -4.07 -17.68 -9.15
N ALA A 175 -4.85 -17.58 -8.07
CA ALA A 175 -5.58 -18.70 -7.51
C ALA A 175 -6.67 -19.23 -8.46
N VAL A 176 -7.39 -18.32 -9.13
CA VAL A 176 -8.42 -18.68 -10.12
C VAL A 176 -7.81 -19.34 -11.34
N LEU A 177 -6.69 -18.83 -11.85
CA LEU A 177 -6.04 -19.37 -13.04
C LEU A 177 -5.40 -20.73 -12.77
N GLY A 178 -4.82 -20.92 -11.58
CA GLY A 178 -4.35 -22.23 -11.12
C GLY A 178 -5.48 -23.25 -10.97
N TYR A 179 -6.66 -22.82 -10.50
CA TYR A 179 -7.85 -23.66 -10.46
C TYR A 179 -8.30 -24.08 -11.87
N ILE A 180 -8.38 -23.15 -12.82
CA ILE A 180 -8.76 -23.42 -14.22
C ILE A 180 -7.80 -24.42 -14.87
N ILE A 181 -6.49 -24.30 -14.65
CA ILE A 181 -5.50 -25.25 -15.18
C ILE A 181 -5.73 -26.64 -14.60
N ASN A 182 -5.92 -26.76 -13.28
CA ASN A 182 -6.18 -28.06 -12.66
C ASN A 182 -7.46 -28.71 -13.21
N THR A 183 -8.52 -27.93 -13.44
CA THR A 183 -9.74 -28.44 -14.08
C THR A 183 -9.47 -28.94 -15.50
N PHE A 184 -8.64 -28.26 -16.30
CA PHE A 184 -8.26 -28.75 -17.63
C PHE A 184 -7.40 -30.02 -17.59
N VAL A 185 -6.54 -30.17 -16.58
CA VAL A 185 -5.74 -31.39 -16.38
C VAL A 185 -6.64 -32.58 -16.05
N GLU A 186 -7.64 -32.39 -15.19
CA GLU A 186 -8.62 -33.44 -14.84
C GLU A 186 -9.48 -33.88 -16.03
N LEU A 187 -9.83 -32.95 -16.93
CA LEU A 187 -10.61 -33.23 -18.14
C LEU A 187 -9.81 -33.87 -19.27
N ALA A 188 -8.47 -33.82 -19.24
CA ALA A 188 -7.58 -34.35 -20.26
C ALA A 188 -6.81 -35.60 -19.76
N PRO A 189 -7.36 -36.82 -19.90
CA PRO A 189 -6.70 -38.02 -19.40
C PRO A 189 -5.41 -38.35 -20.17
N GLY A 190 -4.42 -38.89 -19.45
CA GLY A 190 -3.17 -39.42 -20.00
C GLY A 190 -2.09 -38.36 -20.30
N ALA A 191 -1.37 -38.52 -21.40
CA ALA A 191 -0.26 -37.63 -21.78
C ALA A 191 -0.70 -36.17 -22.04
N GLY A 192 -1.97 -35.96 -22.42
CA GLY A 192 -2.56 -34.64 -22.62
C GLY A 192 -2.63 -33.80 -21.34
N GLY A 193 -3.04 -34.41 -20.21
CA GLY A 193 -3.11 -33.73 -18.92
C GLY A 193 -1.74 -33.29 -18.40
N ILE A 194 -0.70 -34.10 -18.61
CA ILE A 194 0.68 -33.75 -18.24
C ILE A 194 1.19 -32.57 -19.07
N ALA A 195 0.91 -32.57 -20.38
CA ALA A 195 1.27 -31.46 -21.26
C ALA A 195 0.56 -30.15 -20.85
N VAL A 196 -0.74 -30.22 -20.54
CA VAL A 196 -1.53 -29.07 -20.06
C VAL A 196 -1.01 -28.57 -18.71
N ALA A 197 -0.65 -29.46 -17.79
CA ALA A 197 -0.10 -29.08 -16.50
C ALA A 197 1.20 -28.28 -16.65
N ILE A 198 2.14 -28.77 -17.47
CA ILE A 198 3.44 -28.13 -17.65
C ILE A 198 3.27 -26.81 -18.42
N LEU A 199 2.59 -26.85 -19.56
CA LEU A 199 2.48 -25.70 -20.46
C LEU A 199 1.56 -24.62 -19.91
N GLY A 200 0.45 -25.01 -19.28
CA GLY A 200 -0.47 -24.09 -18.61
C GLY A 200 0.21 -23.35 -17.46
N ASN A 201 0.85 -24.06 -16.54
CA ASN A 201 1.56 -23.40 -15.43
C ASN A 201 2.73 -22.54 -15.91
N ALA A 202 3.47 -22.96 -16.95
CA ALA A 202 4.55 -22.15 -17.51
C ALA A 202 4.05 -20.81 -18.06
N ILE A 203 2.93 -20.82 -18.79
CA ILE A 203 2.31 -19.59 -19.32
C ILE A 203 1.88 -18.66 -18.18
N VAL A 204 1.23 -19.21 -17.15
CA VAL A 204 0.78 -18.43 -15.99
C VAL A 204 1.94 -17.77 -15.28
N VAL A 205 2.99 -18.54 -14.97
CA VAL A 205 4.17 -18.02 -14.26
C VAL A 205 4.82 -16.88 -15.05
N VAL A 206 4.97 -17.02 -16.37
CA VAL A 206 5.58 -15.97 -17.20
C VAL A 206 4.69 -14.74 -17.31
N LEU A 207 3.42 -14.91 -17.67
CA LEU A 207 2.49 -13.81 -17.93
C LEU A 207 2.17 -13.05 -16.64
N GLU A 208 1.77 -13.78 -15.60
CA GLU A 208 1.38 -13.20 -14.34
C GLU A 208 2.59 -12.67 -13.58
N GLY A 209 3.71 -13.39 -13.59
CA GLY A 209 4.95 -12.91 -12.99
C GLY A 209 5.38 -11.55 -13.54
N MET A 210 5.31 -11.36 -14.86
CA MET A 210 5.59 -10.08 -15.49
C MET A 210 4.61 -8.99 -15.07
N ILE A 211 3.30 -9.26 -15.13
CA ILE A 211 2.26 -8.27 -14.81
C ILE A 211 2.36 -7.85 -13.34
N VAL A 212 2.49 -8.80 -12.42
CA VAL A 212 2.60 -8.55 -10.99
C VAL A 212 3.88 -7.78 -10.68
N ALA A 213 5.01 -8.12 -11.30
CA ALA A 213 6.26 -7.39 -11.11
C ALA A 213 6.14 -5.90 -11.47
N ILE A 214 5.59 -5.59 -12.65
CA ILE A 214 5.38 -4.20 -13.10
C ILE A 214 4.50 -3.43 -12.10
N GLN A 215 3.49 -4.10 -11.55
CA GLN A 215 2.52 -3.46 -10.67
C GLN A 215 3.04 -3.26 -9.26
N VAL A 216 3.86 -4.19 -8.75
CA VAL A 216 4.56 -4.03 -7.48
C VAL A 216 5.58 -2.90 -7.57
N VAL A 217 6.34 -2.79 -8.67
CA VAL A 217 7.27 -1.67 -8.89
C VAL A 217 6.52 -0.34 -8.92
N ARG A 218 5.34 -0.29 -9.56
CA ARG A 218 4.48 0.89 -9.52
C ARG A 218 4.08 1.25 -8.09
N LEU A 219 3.60 0.27 -7.31
CA LEU A 219 3.23 0.47 -5.91
C LEU A 219 4.41 1.00 -5.06
N GLN A 220 5.61 0.49 -5.31
CA GLN A 220 6.81 0.93 -4.62
C GLN A 220 7.21 2.35 -5.03
N TYR A 221 7.17 2.68 -6.31
CA TYR A 221 7.57 3.99 -6.82
C TYR A 221 6.62 5.11 -6.41
N TYR A 222 5.32 4.94 -6.65
CA TYR A 222 4.35 6.02 -6.46
C TYR A 222 3.82 6.12 -5.04
N GLU A 223 3.71 5.01 -4.31
CA GLU A 223 3.13 5.02 -2.97
C GLU A 223 4.19 4.92 -1.87
N PHE A 224 5.31 4.21 -2.07
CA PHE A 224 6.34 4.07 -1.04
C PHE A 224 7.47 5.10 -1.18
N PHE A 225 8.18 5.12 -2.31
CA PHE A 225 9.35 5.97 -2.54
C PHE A 225 9.00 7.46 -2.59
N SER A 226 7.87 7.82 -3.20
CA SER A 226 7.39 9.22 -3.29
C SER A 226 7.23 9.90 -1.93
N LYS A 227 7.03 9.13 -0.85
CA LYS A 227 6.84 9.70 0.48
C LYS A 227 8.13 10.24 1.07
N PHE A 228 9.27 9.59 0.89
CA PHE A 228 10.50 9.97 1.59
C PHE A 228 11.61 10.44 0.65
N PHE A 229 11.53 10.10 -0.63
CA PHE A 229 12.50 10.50 -1.62
C PHE A 229 12.25 11.95 -2.03
N SER A 230 13.12 12.85 -1.58
CA SER A 230 13.19 14.19 -2.13
C SER A 230 14.21 14.18 -3.26
N GLU A 231 13.90 14.80 -4.40
CA GLU A 231 14.79 14.87 -5.60
C GLU A 231 16.11 15.63 -5.37
N THR A 232 16.45 15.92 -4.11
CA THR A 232 17.61 16.73 -3.73
C THR A 232 18.74 15.83 -3.22
N GLY A 233 19.73 15.61 -4.07
CA GLY A 233 20.97 14.93 -3.73
C GLY A 233 22.05 15.26 -4.75
N ARG A 234 23.33 15.23 -4.34
CA ARG A 234 24.45 15.23 -5.29
C ARG A 234 24.76 13.80 -5.65
N GLU A 235 24.70 13.47 -6.93
CA GLU A 235 25.24 12.22 -7.44
C GLU A 235 26.71 12.11 -7.05
N PHE A 236 27.06 11.02 -6.36
CA PHE A 236 28.44 10.74 -6.01
C PHE A 236 29.19 10.38 -7.29
N LYS A 237 30.05 11.28 -7.75
CA LYS A 237 30.96 11.02 -8.87
C LYS A 237 32.32 10.62 -8.28
N PRO A 238 32.66 9.32 -8.24
CA PRO A 238 33.98 8.90 -7.81
C PRO A 238 35.03 9.45 -8.78
N PHE A 239 36.21 9.74 -8.25
CA PHE A 239 37.36 10.10 -9.07
C PHE A 239 37.73 8.89 -9.95
N SER A 240 37.57 9.03 -11.27
CA SER A 240 37.84 7.99 -12.26
C SER A 240 38.92 8.45 -13.23
N PHE A 241 39.93 7.62 -13.44
CA PHE A 241 40.93 7.84 -14.48
C PHE A 241 40.35 7.37 -15.82
N VAL A 242 39.98 8.30 -16.68
CA VAL A 242 39.61 8.01 -18.07
C VAL A 242 40.90 7.94 -18.89
N TYR A 243 41.32 6.74 -19.27
CA TYR A 243 42.40 6.57 -20.24
C TYR A 243 41.89 7.05 -21.60
N LYS A 244 42.55 8.08 -22.15
CA LYS A 244 42.23 8.60 -23.47
C LYS A 244 42.85 7.65 -24.50
N GLU A 245 42.04 6.77 -25.08
CA GLU A 245 42.47 5.99 -26.25
C GLU A 245 42.83 6.99 -27.36
N THR A 246 44.12 7.02 -27.67
CA THR A 246 44.65 7.83 -28.78
C THR A 246 44.54 6.92 -30.00
N VAL A 247 43.49 7.14 -30.80
CA VAL A 247 43.33 6.51 -32.12
C VAL A 247 44.30 7.16 -33.10
#